data_AF-J2UIC5-F1
#
_entry.id   AF-J2UIC5-F1
#
_cell.length_a   1.000
_cell.length_b   1.000
_cell.length_c   1.000
_cell.angle_alpha   90.00
_cell.angle_beta   90.00
_cell.angle_gamma   90.00
#
_symmetry.space_group_name_H-M   'P 1'
#
loop_
_entity.id
_entity.type
_entity.pdbx_description
1 polymer ?
#
loop_
_entity_poly.entity_id
_entity_poly.type
_entity_poly.pdbx_seq_one_letter_code
_entity_poly.pdbx_strand_id
1 'polypeptide(L)' 'MEDIYVVKRCNKIIVYGRRAGDDQHQPPEATFWYRITDTRTNGYIGDGYDLEEKAQRACDQLNARSQVVARQG' A
#
# COMPACT_ATOMS: atom_id res chain seq x y z
N MET A 1 6.36 19.29 10.66
CA MET A 1 5.06 18.60 10.59
C MET A 1 5.39 17.17 10.23
N GLU A 2 5.06 16.20 11.08
CA GLU A 2 5.24 14.79 10.72
C GLU A 2 4.27 14.42 9.60
N ASP A 3 4.69 13.50 8.74
CA ASP A 3 3.85 13.01 7.66
C ASP A 3 2.67 12.20 8.22
N ILE A 4 1.47 12.57 7.78
CA ILE A 4 0.21 11.91 8.18
C ILE A 4 0.12 10.53 7.52
N TYR A 5 0.67 10.40 6.31
CA TYR A 5 0.71 9.16 5.56
C TYR A 5 2.15 8.73 5.30
N VAL A 6 2.40 7.43 5.40
CA VAL A 6 3.71 6.83 5.15
C VAL A 6 3.58 5.59 4.26
N VAL A 7 4.56 5.38 3.38
CA VAL A 7 4.65 4.15 2.58
C VAL A 7 5.22 3.03 3.45
N LYS A 8 4.61 1.85 3.38
CA LYS A 8 5.10 0.62 4.01
C LYS A 8 5.17 -0.51 3.00
N ARG A 9 6.29 -1.23 2.98
CA ARG A 9 6.44 -2.50 2.27
C ARG A 9 5.72 -3.60 3.04
N CYS A 10 4.94 -4.43 2.34
CA CYS A 10 4.14 -5.50 2.93
C CYS A 10 4.20 -6.76 2.07
N ASN A 11 3.91 -7.91 2.68
CA ASN A 11 3.83 -9.18 1.96
C ASN A 11 2.62 -9.16 1.02
N LYS A 12 2.84 -9.55 -0.23
CA LYS A 12 1.77 -9.74 -1.21
C LYS A 12 1.24 -11.17 -1.06
N ILE A 13 -0.06 -11.28 -0.78
CA ILE A 13 -0.74 -12.58 -0.76
C ILE A 13 -1.44 -12.73 -2.12
N ILE A 14 -1.02 -13.73 -2.89
CA ILE A 14 -1.64 -14.05 -4.18
C ILE A 14 -2.55 -15.26 -3.99
N VAL A 15 -3.85 -15.05 -4.16
CA VAL A 15 -4.86 -16.12 -4.08
C VAL A 15 -5.24 -16.53 -5.50
N TYR A 16 -4.90 -17.77 -5.85
CA TYR A 16 -5.30 -18.37 -7.13
C TYR A 16 -6.62 -19.12 -6.95
N GLY A 17 -7.64 -18.77 -7.73
CA GLY A 17 -8.85 -19.59 -7.84
C GLY A 17 -8.53 -20.90 -8.55
N ARG A 18 -8.97 -22.04 -8.00
CA ARG A 18 -8.65 -23.38 -8.52
C ARG A 18 -9.91 -24.18 -8.82
N ARG A 19 -9.83 -25.07 -9.82
CA ARG A 19 -10.82 -26.13 -10.05
C ARG A 19 -10.26 -27.47 -9.57
N ALA A 20 -11.15 -28.43 -9.31
CA ALA A 20 -10.74 -29.78 -8.99
C ALA A 20 -9.88 -30.35 -10.14
N GLY A 21 -8.65 -30.74 -9.85
CA GLY A 21 -7.70 -31.28 -10.82
C GLY A 21 -6.54 -30.36 -11.22
N ASP A 22 -6.51 -29.09 -10.79
CA ASP A 22 -5.34 -28.23 -11.00
C ASP A 22 -4.18 -28.63 -10.05
N ASP A 23 -3.09 -29.13 -10.62
CA ASP A 23 -1.88 -29.60 -9.94
C ASP A 23 -0.67 -28.66 -10.14
N GLN A 24 -0.77 -27.64 -11.00
CA GLN A 24 0.30 -26.66 -11.16
C GLN A 24 0.33 -25.66 -9.99
N HIS A 25 1.37 -25.76 -9.15
CA HIS A 25 1.74 -24.72 -8.21
C HIS A 25 3.22 -24.39 -8.36
N GLN A 26 3.53 -23.19 -8.88
CA GLN A 26 4.83 -22.57 -8.61
C GLN A 26 4.81 -22.03 -7.19
N PRO A 27 5.76 -22.41 -6.30
CA PRO A 27 5.78 -21.96 -4.92
C PRO A 27 5.56 -20.45 -4.85
N PRO A 28 4.84 -19.94 -3.83
CA PRO A 28 4.58 -18.52 -3.76
C PRO A 28 5.94 -17.83 -3.71
N GLU A 29 6.28 -17.08 -4.75
CA GLU A 29 7.42 -16.19 -4.64
C GLU A 29 7.12 -15.24 -3.49
N ALA A 30 8.14 -14.94 -2.69
CA ALA A 30 8.06 -13.90 -1.68
C ALA A 30 7.90 -12.55 -2.38
N THR A 31 6.69 -12.27 -2.85
CA THR A 31 6.35 -11.03 -3.51
C THR A 31 5.94 -10.03 -2.44
N PHE A 32 6.34 -8.79 -2.64
CA PHE A 32 5.98 -7.67 -1.80
C PHE A 32 5.25 -6.65 -2.64
N TRP A 33 4.48 -5.83 -1.95
CA TRP A 33 3.84 -4.65 -2.49
C TRP A 33 3.96 -3.53 -1.48
N TYR A 34 3.56 -2.33 -1.89
CA TYR A 34 3.62 -1.14 -1.07
C TYR A 34 2.20 -0.67 -0.77
N ARG A 35 1.99 -0.20 0.46
CA ARG A 35 0.75 0.42 0.92
C ARG A 35 1.02 1.75 1.60
N ILE A 36 0.03 2.61 1.63
CA ILE A 36 0.04 3.92 2.28
C ILE A 36 -0.75 3.80 3.59
N THR A 37 -0.06 3.99 4.71
CA THR A 37 -0.59 3.86 6.07
C THR A 37 -0.84 5.24 6.66
N ASP A 38 -1.99 5.46 7.29
CA ASP A 38 -2.27 6.65 8.11
C ASP A 38 -1.66 6.44 9.51
N THR A 39 -0.75 7.33 9.90
CA THR A 39 -0.01 7.24 11.18
C THR A 39 -0.90 7.52 12.40
N ARG A 40 -2.06 8.15 12.22
CA ARG A 40 -2.99 8.52 13.32
C ARG A 40 -3.92 7.37 13.69
N THR A 41 -4.32 6.58 12.70
CA THR A 41 -5.29 5.49 12.88
C THR A 41 -4.67 4.11 12.80
N ASN A 42 -3.41 4.01 12.37
CA ASN A 42 -2.76 2.75 11.95
C ASN A 42 -3.51 1.99 10.84
N GLY A 43 -4.50 2.63 10.19
CA GLY A 43 -5.19 2.11 9.02
C GLY A 43 -4.40 2.36 7.73
N TYR A 44 -4.91 1.86 6.60
CA TYR A 44 -4.34 2.11 5.27
C TYR A 44 -5.39 2.72 4.34
N ILE A 45 -4.95 3.62 3.46
CA ILE A 45 -5.81 4.35 2.51
C ILE A 45 -5.45 4.08 1.04
N GLY A 46 -4.30 3.45 0.81
CA GLY A 46 -3.90 2.93 -0.49
C GLY A 46 -3.11 1.65 -0.31
N ASP A 47 -3.37 0.63 -1.13
CA ASP A 47 -2.70 -0.66 -1.10
C ASP A 47 -2.57 -1.17 -2.54
N GLY A 48 -1.75 -2.20 -2.77
CA GLY A 48 -1.65 -2.81 -4.10
C GLY A 48 -0.60 -2.25 -5.03
N TYR A 49 0.32 -1.40 -4.55
CA TYR A 49 1.35 -0.83 -5.43
C TYR A 49 2.49 -1.84 -5.62
N ASP A 50 2.72 -2.28 -6.86
CA ASP A 50 3.87 -3.14 -7.16
C ASP A 50 5.22 -2.38 -7.12
N LEU A 51 5.20 -1.05 -7.28
CA LEU A 51 6.39 -0.19 -7.29
C LEU A 51 6.35 0.87 -6.18
N GLU A 52 7.45 0.98 -5.43
CA GLU A 52 7.62 1.95 -4.34
C GLU A 52 7.39 3.39 -4.81
N GLU A 53 7.97 3.76 -5.95
CA GLU A 53 7.89 5.13 -6.50
C GLU A 53 6.43 5.54 -6.79
N LYS A 54 5.57 4.60 -7.18
CA LYS A 54 4.14 4.88 -7.39
C LYS A 54 3.44 5.12 -6.06
N ALA A 55 3.72 4.29 -5.05
CA ALA A 55 3.18 4.47 -3.71
C ALA A 55 3.66 5.80 -3.09
N GLN A 56 4.93 6.15 -3.28
CA GLN A 56 5.53 7.37 -2.74
C GLN A 56 4.88 8.62 -3.36
N ARG A 57 4.76 8.68 -4.69
CA ARG A 57 4.09 9.82 -5.36
C ARG A 57 2.65 10.03 -4.86
N ALA A 58 1.90 8.95 -4.68
CA ALA A 58 0.55 9.02 -4.15
C ALA A 58 0.54 9.47 -2.67
N CYS A 59 1.48 8.97 -1.86
CA CYS A 59 1.68 9.37 -0.47
C CYS A 59 1.98 10.87 -0.34
N ASP A 60 2.90 11.39 -1.15
CA ASP A 60 3.28 12.80 -1.16
C ASP A 60 2.09 13.71 -1.52
N GLN A 61 1.27 13.31 -2.51
CA GLN A 61 0.06 14.04 -2.87
C GLN A 61 -0.96 14.08 -1.73
N LEU A 62 -1.12 12.98 -0.99
CA LEU A 62 -2.02 12.90 0.16
C LEU A 62 -1.54 13.79 1.32
N ASN A 63 -0.23 13.75 1.61
CA ASN A 63 0.38 14.61 2.63
C ASN A 63 0.23 16.09 2.23
N ALA A 64 0.57 16.47 0.99
CA ALA A 64 0.43 17.84 0.51
C ALA A 64 -1.00 18.38 0.67
N ARG A 65 -2.02 17.59 0.30
CA ARG A 65 -3.43 17.98 0.46
C ARG A 65 -3.84 18.11 1.93
N SER A 66 -3.34 17.24 2.79
CA SER A 66 -3.70 17.23 4.22
C SER A 66 -3.05 18.38 5.00
N GLN A 67 -1.86 18.83 4.59
CA GLN A 67 -1.22 20.02 5.14
C GLN A 67 -1.99 21.31 4.81
N VAL A 68 -2.67 21.37 3.65
CA VAL A 68 -3.49 22.53 3.26
C VAL A 68 -4.73 22.66 4.13
N VAL A 69 -5.40 21.54 4.46
CA VAL A 69 -6.58 21.54 5.35
C VAL A 69 -6.21 21.96 6.77
N ALA A 70 -5.06 21.51 7.29
CA ALA A 70 -4.61 21.86 8.64
C ALA A 70 -4.23 23.35 8.82
N ARG A 71 -3.97 24.08 7.73
CA ARG A 71 -3.61 25.52 7.76
C ARG A 71 -4.80 26.47 7.56
N GLN A 72 -5.96 25.94 7.17
CA GLN A 72 -7.20 26.71 6.96
C GLN A 72 -8.19 26.55 8.13
N GLY A 73 -7.82 25.81 9.17
CA GLY A 73 -8.57 25.68 10.42
C GLY A 73 -7.99 26.53 11.53
#